data_AF-A0A1G3Q6S8-F1
#
_entry.id   AF-A0A1G3Q6S8-F1
#
_cell.length_a   1.000
_cell.length_b   1.000
_cell.length_c   1.000
_cell.angle_alpha   90.00
_cell.angle_beta   90.00
_cell.angle_gamma   90.00
#
_symmetry.space_group_name_H-M   'P 1'
#
loop_
_entity.id
_entity.type
_entity.pdbx_description
1 polymer ?
#
loop_
_entity_poly.entity_id
_entity_poly.type
_entity_poly.pdbx_seq_one_letter_code
_entity_poly.pdbx_strand_id
1 'polypeptide(L)'
;MLVLSSVVFGEQAATAVSGHRLVEKIKGLLNQCISIVKSAGEKITGSTQPAQAVKVLKSASSAIETPAKKLYGILSALEDTVLKKIQSVLEKPFKEYFDELMALDMKIYNIYKNNMFSEAGKALDQANSEFKHFAKGQ
;
A
#
# COMPACT_ATOMS: atom_id res chain seq x y z
N MET A 1 37.21 -13.81 -45.79
CA MET A 1 36.23 -12.71 -45.64
C MET A 1 35.28 -13.12 -44.52
N LEU A 2 35.62 -12.77 -43.27
CA LEU A 2 34.84 -13.10 -42.07
C LEU A 2 34.11 -11.82 -41.65
N VAL A 3 32.91 -11.63 -42.17
CA VAL A 3 31.98 -10.60 -41.69
C VAL A 3 30.69 -11.35 -41.46
N LEU A 4 30.41 -11.75 -40.21
CA LEU A 4 29.07 -12.12 -39.70
C LEU A 4 29.14 -12.56 -38.21
N SER A 5 29.92 -11.87 -37.36
CA SER A 5 29.98 -12.20 -35.92
C SER A 5 29.59 -11.06 -34.98
N SER A 6 29.33 -9.86 -35.49
CA SER A 6 29.18 -8.66 -34.63
C SER A 6 27.74 -8.17 -34.44
N VAL A 7 26.75 -8.76 -35.12
CA VAL A 7 25.35 -8.26 -35.04
C VAL A 7 24.51 -9.01 -34.00
N VAL A 8 24.83 -10.27 -33.68
CA VAL A 8 24.00 -11.09 -32.78
C VAL A 8 24.21 -10.75 -31.29
N PHE A 9 25.36 -10.20 -30.91
CA PHE A 9 25.60 -9.73 -29.53
C PHE A 9 24.95 -8.36 -29.23
N GLY A 10 24.60 -7.58 -30.25
CA GLY A 10 23.98 -6.27 -30.08
C GLY A 10 22.50 -6.32 -29.70
N GLU A 11 21.73 -7.21 -30.34
CA GLU A 11 20.28 -7.32 -30.11
C GLU A 11 19.91 -8.00 -28.79
N GLN A 12 20.63 -9.06 -28.39
CA GLN A 12 20.41 -9.72 -27.10
C GLN A 12 20.85 -8.85 -25.92
N ALA A 13 21.95 -8.09 -26.06
CA ALA A 13 22.35 -7.13 -25.05
C ALA A 13 21.37 -5.94 -24.97
N ALA A 14 20.87 -5.44 -26.11
CA ALA A 14 19.89 -4.35 -26.13
C ALA A 14 18.53 -4.75 -25.53
N THR A 15 18.06 -5.98 -25.79
CA THR A 15 16.85 -6.54 -25.16
C THR A 15 17.05 -6.91 -23.68
N ALA A 16 18.25 -7.35 -23.28
CA ALA A 16 18.55 -7.58 -21.87
C ALA A 16 18.65 -6.26 -21.08
N VAL A 17 19.24 -5.21 -21.67
CA VAL A 17 19.32 -3.86 -21.07
C VAL A 17 17.92 -3.23 -21.00
N SER A 18 17.07 -3.42 -22.00
CA SER A 18 15.68 -2.90 -21.98
C SER A 18 14.80 -3.66 -20.97
N GLY A 19 14.95 -4.98 -20.88
CA GLY A 19 14.28 -5.82 -19.88
C GLY A 19 14.70 -5.48 -18.46
N HIS A 20 16.00 -5.33 -18.19
CA HIS A 20 16.51 -4.93 -16.88
C HIS A 20 16.02 -3.53 -16.48
N ARG A 21 16.07 -2.56 -17.41
CA ARG A 21 15.56 -1.20 -17.16
C ARG A 21 14.06 -1.17 -16.88
N LEU A 22 13.29 -2.03 -17.56
CA LEU A 22 11.87 -2.20 -17.32
C LEU A 22 11.60 -2.76 -15.92
N VAL A 23 12.32 -3.80 -15.50
CA VAL A 23 12.22 -4.39 -14.15
C VAL A 23 12.54 -3.34 -13.09
N GLU A 24 13.62 -2.57 -13.25
CA GLU A 24 13.98 -1.51 -12.30
C GLU A 24 12.93 -0.39 -12.26
N LYS A 25 12.32 -0.05 -13.39
CA LYS A 25 11.21 0.91 -13.42
C LYS A 25 9.99 0.39 -12.67
N ILE A 26 9.63 -0.88 -12.83
CA ILE A 26 8.51 -1.50 -12.12
C ILE A 26 8.80 -1.54 -10.61
N LYS A 27 9.99 -1.98 -10.20
CA LYS A 27 10.42 -1.96 -8.79
C LYS A 27 10.37 -0.56 -8.21
N GLY A 28 10.85 0.44 -8.94
CA GLY A 28 10.82 1.83 -8.51
C GLY A 28 9.39 2.33 -8.23
N LEU A 29 8.44 1.98 -9.10
CA LEU A 29 7.02 2.32 -8.91
C LEU A 29 6.41 1.57 -7.72
N LEU A 30 6.70 0.28 -7.55
CA LEU A 30 6.25 -0.52 -6.41
C LEU A 30 6.80 0.01 -5.08
N ASN A 31 8.08 0.40 -5.05
CA ASN A 31 8.70 0.97 -3.86
C ASN A 31 8.11 2.35 -3.51
N GLN A 32 7.70 3.15 -4.50
CA GLN A 32 6.90 4.36 -4.26
C GLN A 32 5.54 3.99 -3.64
N CYS A 33 4.88 2.98 -4.23
CA CYS A 33 3.77 2.19 -3.68
C CYS A 33 3.85 2.04 -2.15
N ILE A 34 4.83 1.23 -1.77
CA ILE A 34 5.13 0.78 -0.40
C ILE A 34 5.45 1.97 0.50
N SER A 35 6.28 2.92 0.04
CA SER A 35 6.67 4.08 0.84
C SER A 35 5.48 4.95 1.25
N ILE A 36 4.52 5.15 0.35
CA ILE A 36 3.30 5.90 0.65
C ILE A 36 2.44 5.17 1.68
N VAL A 37 2.26 3.84 1.52
CA VAL A 37 1.50 3.00 2.46
C VAL A 37 2.16 3.01 3.85
N LYS A 38 3.48 2.83 3.94
CA LYS A 38 4.24 2.88 5.20
C LYS A 38 4.08 4.22 5.90
N SER A 39 4.29 5.33 5.18
CA SER A 39 4.12 6.68 5.73
C SER A 39 2.69 6.96 6.21
N ALA A 40 1.68 6.46 5.50
CA ALA A 40 0.30 6.54 5.95
C ALA A 40 0.09 5.74 7.24
N GLY A 41 0.61 4.51 7.30
CA GLY A 41 0.58 3.68 8.49
C GLY A 41 1.22 4.33 9.71
N GLU A 42 2.39 4.93 9.57
CA GLU A 42 3.07 5.65 10.66
C GLU A 42 2.23 6.83 11.18
N LYS A 43 1.70 7.66 10.28
CA LYS A 43 0.85 8.81 10.65
C LYS A 43 -0.44 8.39 11.35
N ILE A 44 -0.99 7.25 10.96
CA ILE A 44 -2.20 6.68 11.58
C ILE A 44 -1.87 6.10 12.96
N THR A 45 -0.71 5.46 13.12
CA THR A 45 -0.28 4.88 14.41
C THR A 45 -0.11 5.97 15.49
N GLY A 46 0.22 7.20 15.09
CA GLY A 46 0.29 8.36 15.98
C GLY A 46 -1.04 9.09 16.24
N SER A 47 -2.16 8.64 15.66
CA SER A 47 -3.47 9.29 15.80
C SER A 47 -4.48 8.38 16.51
N THR A 48 -5.20 8.94 17.49
CA THR A 48 -6.31 8.27 18.17
C THR A 48 -7.67 8.61 17.55
N GLN A 49 -7.72 9.53 16.57
CA GLN A 49 -8.96 10.04 16.01
C GLN A 49 -9.28 9.42 14.65
N PRO A 50 -10.44 8.75 14.48
CA PRO A 50 -10.83 8.12 13.22
C PRO A 50 -10.87 9.10 12.03
N ALA A 51 -11.32 10.35 12.26
CA ALA A 51 -11.42 11.36 11.21
C ALA A 51 -10.04 11.75 10.63
N GLN A 52 -9.00 11.79 11.46
CA GLN A 52 -7.64 12.07 11.02
C GLN A 52 -7.07 10.89 10.23
N ALA A 53 -7.33 9.65 10.68
CA ALA A 53 -6.94 8.45 9.94
C ALA A 53 -7.56 8.41 8.54
N VAL A 54 -8.86 8.72 8.41
CA VAL A 54 -9.55 8.84 7.12
C VAL A 54 -8.91 9.90 6.21
N LYS A 55 -8.53 11.05 6.76
CA LYS A 55 -7.87 12.11 5.98
C LYS A 55 -6.51 11.65 5.45
N VAL A 56 -5.70 11.00 6.29
CA VAL A 56 -4.41 10.43 5.88
C VAL A 56 -4.59 9.38 4.78
N LEU A 57 -5.60 8.51 4.89
CA LEU A 57 -5.89 7.48 3.89
C LEU A 57 -6.33 8.07 2.54
N LYS A 58 -7.18 9.10 2.55
CA LYS A 58 -7.57 9.79 1.32
C LYS A 58 -6.35 10.40 0.62
N SER A 59 -5.46 11.04 1.38
CA SER A 59 -4.21 11.58 0.83
C SER A 59 -3.28 10.48 0.30
N ALA A 60 -3.14 9.37 1.03
CA ALA A 60 -2.33 8.24 0.60
C ALA A 60 -2.88 7.58 -0.68
N SER A 61 -4.21 7.38 -0.75
CA SER A 61 -4.88 6.83 -1.93
C SER A 61 -4.66 7.69 -3.17
N SER A 62 -4.79 9.02 -3.04
CA SER A 62 -4.52 9.93 -4.17
C SER A 62 -3.05 9.91 -4.59
N ALA A 63 -2.12 9.82 -3.62
CA ALA A 63 -0.70 9.74 -3.90
C ALA A 63 -0.29 8.41 -4.57
N ILE A 64 -0.92 7.28 -4.21
CA ILE A 64 -0.69 5.95 -4.81
C ILE A 64 -1.23 5.87 -6.24
N GLU A 65 -2.27 6.63 -6.58
CA GLU A 65 -2.94 6.57 -7.87
C GLU A 65 -1.99 6.80 -9.05
N THR A 66 -1.10 7.78 -8.93
CA THR A 66 -0.13 8.12 -9.99
C THR A 66 0.86 6.99 -10.28
N PRO A 67 1.63 6.46 -9.30
CA PRO A 67 2.52 5.33 -9.53
C PRO A 67 1.77 4.04 -9.90
N ALA A 68 0.58 3.79 -9.34
CA ALA A 68 -0.23 2.62 -9.67
C ALA A 68 -0.72 2.63 -11.13
N LYS A 69 -1.18 3.78 -11.65
CA LYS A 69 -1.56 3.93 -13.06
C LYS A 69 -0.39 3.69 -14.00
N LYS A 70 0.80 4.21 -13.65
CA LYS A 70 2.03 3.96 -14.43
C LYS A 70 2.42 2.49 -14.41
N LEU A 71 2.29 1.83 -13.26
CA LEU A 71 2.55 0.40 -13.11
C LEU A 71 1.58 -0.42 -13.97
N TYR A 72 0.28 -0.13 -13.89
CA TYR A 72 -0.75 -0.79 -14.69
C TYR A 72 -0.48 -0.63 -16.19
N GLY A 73 -0.20 0.61 -16.66
CA GLY A 73 0.10 0.86 -18.07
C GLY A 73 1.34 0.12 -18.57
N ILE A 74 2.36 -0.04 -17.72
CA ILE A 74 3.53 -0.86 -18.05
C ILE A 74 3.12 -2.33 -18.15
N LEU A 75 2.44 -2.88 -17.14
CA LEU A 75 2.08 -4.30 -17.09
C LEU A 75 1.13 -4.69 -18.22
N SER A 76 0.17 -3.82 -18.58
CA SER A 76 -0.77 -4.06 -19.69
C SER A 76 -0.10 -4.05 -21.07
N ALA A 77 1.08 -3.45 -21.19
CA ALA A 77 1.84 -3.38 -22.42
C ALA A 77 2.86 -4.53 -22.57
N LEU A 78 2.95 -5.43 -21.58
CA LEU A 78 3.85 -6.58 -21.63
C LEU A 78 3.15 -7.80 -22.24
N GLU A 79 3.87 -8.48 -23.13
CA GLU A 79 3.46 -9.79 -23.63
C GLU A 79 3.60 -10.86 -22.53
N ASP A 80 2.75 -11.89 -22.56
CA ASP A 80 2.68 -12.96 -21.55
C ASP A 80 4.03 -13.64 -21.27
N THR A 81 4.86 -13.79 -22.29
CA THR A 81 6.21 -14.38 -22.20
C THR A 81 7.18 -13.52 -21.39
N VAL A 82 7.02 -12.20 -21.44
CA VAL A 82 7.81 -11.23 -20.68
C VAL A 82 7.27 -11.12 -19.25
N LEU A 83 5.94 -11.11 -19.09
CA LEU A 83 5.26 -11.18 -17.78
C LEU A 83 5.76 -12.36 -16.95
N LYS A 84 5.79 -13.59 -17.49
CA LYS A 84 6.28 -14.79 -16.77
C LYS A 84 7.73 -14.67 -16.30
N LYS A 85 8.61 -14.08 -17.10
CA LYS A 85 10.03 -13.90 -16.75
C LYS A 85 10.23 -12.87 -15.64
N ILE A 86 9.39 -11.83 -15.62
CA ILE A 86 9.49 -10.76 -14.65
C ILE A 86 8.75 -11.12 -13.34
N GLN A 87 7.78 -12.05 -13.41
CA GLN A 87 6.94 -12.46 -12.27
C GLN A 87 7.77 -12.91 -11.07
N SER A 88 8.79 -13.77 -11.25
CA SER A 88 9.65 -14.23 -10.14
C SER A 88 10.46 -13.10 -9.50
N VAL A 89 10.81 -12.07 -10.27
CA VAL A 89 11.58 -10.92 -9.79
C VAL A 89 10.70 -9.92 -9.04
N LEU A 90 9.42 -9.84 -9.40
CA LEU A 90 8.46 -8.92 -8.80
C LEU A 90 7.64 -9.53 -7.66
N GLU A 91 7.66 -10.85 -7.50
CA GLU A 91 6.89 -11.56 -6.47
C GLU A 91 7.17 -11.00 -5.07
N LYS A 92 8.45 -10.80 -4.71
CA LYS A 92 8.82 -10.23 -3.41
C LYS A 92 8.35 -8.78 -3.24
N PRO A 93 8.62 -7.84 -4.16
CA PRO A 93 8.08 -6.48 -4.10
C PRO A 93 6.54 -6.40 -4.01
N PHE A 94 5.82 -7.22 -4.80
CA PHE A 94 4.36 -7.27 -4.72
C PHE A 94 3.89 -7.79 -3.36
N LYS A 95 4.51 -8.85 -2.86
CA LYS A 95 4.20 -9.38 -1.53
C LYS A 95 4.40 -8.33 -0.45
N GLU A 96 5.52 -7.61 -0.46
CA GLU A 96 5.77 -6.53 0.51
C GLU A 96 4.69 -5.44 0.44
N TYR A 97 4.28 -5.05 -0.77
CA TYR A 97 3.18 -4.10 -0.93
C TYR A 97 1.86 -4.61 -0.33
N PHE A 98 1.50 -5.87 -0.56
CA PHE A 98 0.29 -6.47 0.02
C PHE A 98 0.38 -6.61 1.55
N ASP A 99 1.53 -7.04 2.08
CA ASP A 99 1.75 -7.19 3.52
C ASP A 99 1.59 -5.83 4.23
N GLU A 100 2.12 -4.75 3.65
CA GLU A 100 1.97 -3.38 4.18
C GLU A 100 0.53 -2.87 4.11
N LEU A 101 -0.21 -3.19 3.04
CA LEU A 101 -1.63 -2.86 2.94
C LEU A 101 -2.45 -3.59 4.02
N MET A 102 -2.19 -4.87 4.24
CA MET A 102 -2.86 -5.66 5.29
C MET A 102 -2.52 -5.12 6.69
N ALA A 103 -1.26 -4.75 6.92
CA ALA A 103 -0.85 -4.13 8.18
C ALA A 103 -1.55 -2.78 8.40
N LEU A 104 -1.71 -1.97 7.35
CA LEU A 104 -2.44 -0.71 7.39
C LEU A 104 -3.93 -0.94 7.72
N ASP A 105 -4.56 -1.90 7.06
CA ASP A 105 -5.97 -2.26 7.29
C ASP A 105 -6.20 -2.69 8.75
N MET A 106 -5.33 -3.54 9.28
CA MET A 106 -5.40 -3.98 10.69
C MET A 106 -5.23 -2.82 11.68
N LYS A 107 -4.36 -1.84 11.38
CA LYS A 107 -4.21 -0.63 12.20
C LYS A 107 -5.49 0.21 12.21
N ILE A 108 -6.12 0.38 11.05
CA ILE A 108 -7.38 1.12 10.92
C ILE A 108 -8.47 0.43 11.71
N TYR A 109 -8.62 -0.89 11.55
CA TYR A 109 -9.58 -1.69 12.29
C TYR A 109 -9.44 -1.49 13.81
N ASN A 110 -8.22 -1.53 14.33
CA ASN A 110 -7.96 -1.33 15.76
C ASN A 110 -8.35 0.09 16.23
N ILE A 111 -8.13 1.13 15.43
CA ILE A 111 -8.56 2.50 15.76
C ILE A 111 -10.08 2.59 15.87
N TYR A 112 -10.81 2.03 14.90
CA TYR A 112 -12.27 2.01 14.94
C TYR A 112 -12.79 1.21 16.13
N LYS A 113 -12.25 0.02 16.35
CA LYS A 113 -12.60 -0.85 17.46
C LYS A 113 -12.41 -0.13 18.81
N ASN A 114 -11.23 0.43 19.05
CA ASN A 114 -10.91 1.10 20.32
C ASN A 114 -11.74 2.36 20.55
N ASN A 115 -12.06 3.12 19.50
CA ASN A 115 -12.95 4.28 19.63
C ASN A 115 -14.39 3.88 19.92
N MET A 116 -14.94 2.87 19.24
CA MET A 116 -16.30 2.38 19.51
C MET A 116 -16.44 1.85 20.94
N PHE A 117 -15.46 1.09 21.44
CA PHE A 117 -15.48 0.62 22.83
C PHE A 117 -15.32 1.76 23.84
N SER A 118 -14.51 2.78 23.54
CA SER A 118 -14.33 3.96 24.39
C SER A 118 -15.60 4.81 24.49
N GLU A 119 -16.28 5.07 23.38
CA GLU A 119 -17.54 5.81 23.36
C GLU A 119 -18.66 5.04 24.07
N ALA A 120 -18.77 3.73 23.81
CA ALA A 120 -19.74 2.87 24.49
C ALA A 120 -19.50 2.82 26.01
N GLY A 121 -18.24 2.73 26.45
CA GLY A 121 -17.87 2.76 27.87
C GLY A 121 -18.27 4.09 28.54
N LYS A 122 -17.97 5.23 27.90
CA LYS A 122 -18.35 6.56 28.41
C LYS A 122 -19.87 6.72 28.50
N ALA A 123 -20.61 6.27 27.48
CA ALA A 123 -22.07 6.32 27.48
C ALA A 123 -22.66 5.46 28.62
N LEU A 124 -22.07 4.30 28.89
CA LEU A 124 -22.50 3.42 29.98
C LEU A 124 -22.22 4.05 31.35
N ASP A 125 -21.03 4.64 31.54
CA ASP A 125 -20.67 5.33 32.78
C ASP A 125 -21.55 6.54 33.04
N GLN A 126 -21.88 7.29 31.99
CA GLN A 126 -22.78 8.43 32.08
C GLN A 126 -24.21 8.00 32.44
N ALA A 127 -24.75 7.00 31.76
CA ALA A 127 -26.06 6.44 32.08
C ALA A 127 -26.11 5.91 33.52
N ASN A 128 -25.04 5.26 33.99
CA ASN A 128 -24.95 4.74 35.35
C ASN A 128 -24.85 5.86 36.42
N SER A 129 -24.20 6.97 36.09
CA SER A 129 -24.15 8.18 36.93
C SER A 129 -25.54 8.82 37.04
N GLU A 130 -26.22 9.00 35.92
CA GLU A 130 -27.58 9.54 35.85
C GLU A 130 -28.58 8.66 36.64
N PHE A 131 -28.46 7.34 36.52
CA PHE A 131 -29.28 6.39 37.28
C PHE A 131 -29.05 6.50 38.79
N LYS A 132 -27.80 6.66 39.25
CA LYS A 132 -27.46 6.85 40.67
C LYS A 132 -27.98 8.17 41.23
N HIS A 133 -27.96 9.24 40.42
CA HIS A 133 -28.54 10.53 40.82
C HIS A 133 -30.06 10.43 40.94
N PHE A 134 -30.72 9.75 40.01
CA PHE A 134 -32.16 9.51 40.07
C PHE A 134 -32.57 8.69 41.30
N ALA A 135 -31.80 7.64 41.62
CA ALA A 135 -32.05 6.78 42.79
C ALA A 135 -31.78 7.42 44.16
N LYS A 136 -31.09 8.58 44.21
CA LYS A 136 -30.83 9.35 45.44
C LYS A 136 -31.76 10.55 45.65
N GLY A 137 -32.58 10.88 44.65
CA GLY A 137 -33.54 11.99 44.67
C GLY A 137 -34.99 11.58 44.97
N GLN A 138 -35.22 10.31 45.28
CA GLN A 138 -36.45 9.77 45.88
C GLN A 138 -36.17 9.36 47.32
#